data_AF-A0A6N2UYP7-F1
#
_entry.id   AF-A0A6N2UYP7-F1
#
_cell.length_a   1.000
_cell.length_b   1.000
_cell.length_c   1.000
_cell.angle_alpha   90.00
_cell.angle_beta   90.00
_cell.angle_gamma   90.00
#
_symmetry.space_group_name_H-M   'P 1'
#
loop_
_entity.id
_entity.type
_entity.pdbx_description
1 polymer ?
#
loop_
_entity_poly.entity_id
_entity_poly.type
_entity_poly.pdbx_seq_one_letter_code
_entity_poly.pdbx_strand_id
1 'polypeptide(L)'
;MNNNKAKVYAVKYCSYVLILLALYVLQTTPGFLSVFGIKPNLVIPAVVCIAMVEGEFVGGLLGALGGMLLDLGAFSVFGFYSIQLLVICVAIGLLVIYLMKNNLLSAAILCGGTALFLGITQFFFLYALWGYEDVFRLYLTKILPTGVYTTVFTPLFYWGSRKLYDFYQSKLEL
;
A
#
# COMPACT_ATOMS: atom_id res chain seq x y z
N MET A 1 12.80 26.09 -14.93
CA MET A 1 13.00 24.72 -14.38
C MET A 1 13.67 23.90 -15.45
N ASN A 2 14.87 23.34 -15.20
CA ASN A 2 15.69 22.71 -16.25
C ASN A 2 14.95 21.51 -16.87
N ASN A 3 14.80 21.47 -18.20
CA ASN A 3 13.91 20.53 -18.91
C ASN A 3 14.26 19.04 -18.64
N ASN A 4 15.51 18.77 -18.24
CA ASN A 4 15.95 17.43 -17.86
C ASN A 4 15.45 16.98 -16.48
N LYS A 5 15.33 17.88 -15.49
CA LYS A 5 14.84 17.49 -14.15
C LYS A 5 13.35 17.14 -14.19
N ALA A 6 12.55 17.90 -14.94
CA ALA A 6 11.13 17.61 -15.15
C ALA A 6 10.92 16.21 -15.78
N LYS A 7 11.75 15.83 -16.76
CA LYS A 7 11.72 14.49 -17.36
C LYS A 7 12.05 13.40 -16.34
N VAL A 8 13.06 13.60 -15.49
CA VAL A 8 13.43 12.61 -14.46
C VAL A 8 12.30 12.44 -13.44
N TYR A 9 11.66 13.53 -12.99
CA TYR A 9 10.48 13.45 -12.12
C TYR A 9 9.32 12.70 -12.79
N ALA A 10 9.02 13.00 -14.06
CA ALA A 10 7.97 12.31 -14.80
C ALA A 10 8.23 10.80 -14.90
N VAL A 11 9.47 10.40 -15.23
CA VAL A 11 9.86 8.98 -15.28
C VAL A 11 9.78 8.33 -13.90
N LYS A 12 10.22 9.01 -12.84
CA LYS A 12 10.12 8.52 -11.45
C LYS A 12 8.68 8.20 -11.08
N TYR A 13 7.77 9.17 -11.21
CA TYR A 13 6.36 8.96 -10.83
C TYR A 13 5.65 7.96 -11.75
N CYS A 14 5.95 7.96 -13.05
CA CYS A 14 5.45 6.96 -13.98
C CYS A 14 5.89 5.55 -13.58
N SER A 15 7.14 5.38 -13.15
CA SER A 15 7.64 4.09 -12.67
C SER A 15 6.92 3.60 -11.42
N TYR A 16 6.60 4.48 -10.45
CA TYR A 16 5.80 4.10 -9.29
C TYR A 16 4.40 3.63 -9.69
N VAL A 17 3.73 4.35 -10.58
CA VAL A 17 2.39 3.97 -11.05
C VAL A 17 2.44 2.62 -11.78
N LEU A 18 3.43 2.41 -12.65
CA LEU A 18 3.60 1.14 -13.36
C LEU A 18 3.89 -0.02 -12.40
N ILE A 19 4.71 0.19 -11.37
CA ILE A 19 4.98 -0.81 -10.34
C ILE A 19 3.69 -1.14 -9.57
N LEU A 20 2.93 -0.14 -9.13
CA LEU A 20 1.65 -0.36 -8.44
C LEU A 20 0.66 -1.13 -9.31
N LEU A 21 0.58 -0.80 -10.60
CA LEU A 21 -0.29 -1.51 -11.54
C LEU A 21 0.18 -2.95 -11.75
N ALA A 22 1.49 -3.18 -11.92
CA ALA A 22 2.05 -4.52 -12.04
C ALA A 22 1.77 -5.36 -10.77
N LEU A 23 1.94 -4.77 -9.58
CA LEU A 23 1.61 -5.44 -8.32
C LEU A 23 0.12 -5.74 -8.17
N TYR A 24 -0.74 -4.84 -8.65
CA TYR A 24 -2.18 -5.06 -8.69
C TYR A 24 -2.57 -6.22 -9.62
N VAL A 25 -2.00 -6.27 -10.83
CA VAL A 25 -2.20 -7.40 -11.76
C VAL A 25 -1.68 -8.70 -11.14
N LEU A 26 -0.54 -8.63 -10.45
CA LEU A 26 0.08 -9.78 -9.82
C LEU A 26 -0.77 -10.35 -8.68
N GLN A 27 -1.34 -9.50 -7.82
CA GLN A 27 -2.23 -9.96 -6.73
C GLN A 27 -3.62 -10.41 -7.22
N THR A 28 -4.09 -9.89 -8.36
CA THR A 28 -5.38 -10.30 -8.94
C THR A 28 -5.29 -11.61 -9.72
N THR A 29 -4.08 -12.00 -10.16
CA THR A 29 -3.83 -13.26 -10.86
C THR A 29 -4.24 -14.46 -9.99
N PRO A 30 -5.16 -15.34 -10.46
CA PRO A 30 -5.58 -16.52 -9.70
C PRO A 30 -4.41 -17.50 -9.51
N GLY A 31 -4.22 -17.98 -8.28
CA GLY A 31 -3.15 -18.92 -7.91
C GLY A 31 -1.80 -18.27 -7.58
N PHE A 32 -1.60 -16.98 -7.86
CA PHE A 32 -0.34 -16.30 -7.55
C PHE A 32 -0.25 -15.98 -6.05
N LEU A 33 0.77 -16.51 -5.36
CA LEU A 33 1.01 -16.39 -3.91
C LEU A 33 -0.16 -16.81 -3.00
N SER A 34 -1.15 -17.56 -3.50
CA SER A 34 -2.23 -18.07 -2.66
C SER A 34 -1.75 -19.25 -1.81
N VAL A 35 -1.54 -19.02 -0.52
CA VAL A 35 -1.24 -20.06 0.45
C VAL A 35 -2.52 -20.34 1.25
N PHE A 36 -3.00 -21.58 1.23
CA PHE A 36 -4.29 -21.98 1.83
C PHE A 36 -5.53 -21.20 1.35
N GLY A 37 -5.51 -20.67 0.12
CA GLY A 37 -6.63 -19.89 -0.44
C GLY A 37 -6.74 -18.46 0.12
N ILE A 38 -5.70 -17.98 0.79
CA ILE A 38 -5.54 -16.60 1.28
C ILE A 38 -4.54 -15.89 0.38
N LYS A 39 -4.89 -14.67 -0.08
CA LYS A 39 -4.05 -13.89 -1.01
C LYS A 39 -3.51 -12.64 -0.31
N PRO A 40 -2.20 -12.35 -0.39
CA PRO A 40 -1.64 -11.12 0.15
C PRO A 40 -2.07 -9.92 -0.71
N ASN A 41 -2.22 -8.77 -0.07
CA ASN A 41 -2.42 -7.52 -0.77
C ASN A 41 -1.07 -6.81 -0.91
N LEU A 42 -0.46 -6.89 -2.09
CA LEU A 42 0.89 -6.37 -2.35
C LEU A 42 0.89 -4.84 -2.58
N VAL A 43 -0.25 -4.25 -2.92
CA VAL A 43 -0.37 -2.82 -3.15
C VAL A 43 -0.22 -2.04 -1.84
N ILE A 44 -0.79 -2.52 -0.73
CA ILE A 44 -0.69 -1.86 0.60
C ILE A 44 0.77 -1.60 1.02
N PRO A 45 1.66 -2.63 1.12
CA PRO A 45 3.02 -2.42 1.57
C PRO A 45 3.82 -1.56 0.58
N ALA A 46 3.51 -1.64 -0.71
CA ALA A 46 4.16 -0.80 -1.72
C ALA A 46 3.84 0.69 -1.52
N VAL A 47 2.56 1.08 -1.39
CA VAL A 47 2.20 2.50 -1.19
C VAL A 47 2.70 3.05 0.13
N VAL A 48 2.66 2.23 1.21
CA VAL A 48 3.18 2.63 2.51
C VAL A 48 4.69 2.86 2.45
N CYS A 49 5.45 1.93 1.86
CA CYS A 49 6.90 2.08 1.74
C CYS A 49 7.30 3.25 0.83
N ILE A 50 6.51 3.59 -0.19
CA ILE A 50 6.74 4.78 -1.00
C ILE A 50 6.43 6.06 -0.19
N ALA A 51 5.34 6.09 0.57
CA ALA A 51 4.98 7.22 1.43
C ALA A 51 6.05 7.52 2.50
N MET A 52 6.66 6.48 3.08
CA MET A 52 7.76 6.63 4.04
C MET A 52 9.03 7.27 3.45
N VAL A 53 9.20 7.21 2.13
CA VAL A 53 10.43 7.68 1.46
C VAL A 53 10.19 9.01 0.73
N GLU A 54 9.06 9.15 0.03
CA GLU A 54 8.72 10.34 -0.76
C GLU A 54 7.99 11.43 0.06
N GLY A 55 7.48 11.09 1.25
CA GLY A 55 6.76 12.03 2.12
C GLY A 55 5.25 12.05 1.91
N GLU A 56 4.58 13.01 2.55
CA GLU A 56 3.14 13.05 2.74
C GLU A 56 2.34 13.32 1.46
N PHE A 57 2.80 14.23 0.59
CA PHE A 57 2.04 14.61 -0.60
C PHE A 57 2.07 13.51 -1.67
N VAL A 58 3.28 13.06 -2.04
CA VAL A 58 3.46 11.97 -3.02
C VAL A 58 2.93 10.66 -2.46
N GLY A 59 3.18 10.39 -1.17
CA GLY A 59 2.63 9.23 -0.47
C GLY A 59 1.12 9.21 -0.46
N GLY A 60 0.47 10.34 -0.18
CA GLY A 60 -0.98 10.49 -0.22
C GLY A 60 -1.59 10.24 -1.59
N LEU A 61 -1.01 10.85 -2.65
CA LEU A 61 -1.50 10.67 -4.02
C LEU A 61 -1.34 9.22 -4.51
N LEU A 62 -0.17 8.61 -4.29
CA LEU A 62 0.05 7.21 -4.66
C LEU A 62 -0.76 6.25 -3.78
N GLY A 63 -0.99 6.59 -2.52
CA GLY A 63 -1.90 5.87 -1.62
C GLY A 63 -3.33 5.89 -2.12
N ALA A 64 -3.83 7.06 -2.56
CA ALA A 64 -5.15 7.20 -3.16
C ALA A 64 -5.29 6.34 -4.43
N LEU A 65 -4.31 6.43 -5.33
CA LEU A 65 -4.27 5.64 -6.56
C LEU A 65 -4.20 4.13 -6.26
N GLY A 66 -3.35 3.72 -5.32
CA GLY A 66 -3.27 2.34 -4.87
C GLY A 66 -4.59 1.84 -4.29
N GLY A 67 -5.28 2.66 -3.50
CA GLY A 67 -6.61 2.32 -2.99
C GLY A 67 -7.68 2.26 -4.08
N MET A 68 -7.63 3.08 -5.13
CA MET A 68 -8.51 2.92 -6.30
C MET A 68 -8.29 1.57 -6.97
N LEU A 69 -7.04 1.12 -7.11
CA LEU A 69 -6.74 -0.21 -7.64
C LEU A 69 -7.38 -1.30 -6.75
N LEU A 70 -7.30 -1.17 -5.43
CA LEU A 70 -7.95 -2.12 -4.52
C LEU A 70 -9.47 -2.13 -4.67
N ASP A 71 -10.10 -0.96 -4.79
CA ASP A 71 -11.55 -0.83 -5.00
C ASP A 71 -12.00 -1.57 -6.28
N LEU A 72 -11.21 -1.52 -7.37
CA LEU A 72 -11.50 -2.25 -8.61
C LEU A 72 -11.53 -3.77 -8.42
N GLY A 73 -10.70 -4.30 -7.50
CA GLY A 73 -10.63 -5.74 -7.24
C GLY A 73 -11.66 -6.26 -6.25
N ALA A 74 -12.23 -5.37 -5.42
CA ALA A 74 -13.00 -5.77 -4.25
C ALA A 74 -14.51 -5.91 -4.48
N PHE A 75 -15.04 -5.60 -5.68
CA PHE A 75 -16.49 -5.46 -5.93
C PHE A 75 -17.20 -4.57 -4.87
N SER A 76 -16.45 -3.68 -4.21
CA SER A 76 -16.94 -2.79 -3.16
C SER A 76 -17.31 -1.42 -3.75
N VAL A 77 -17.89 -0.55 -2.91
CA VAL A 77 -18.14 0.84 -3.28
C VAL A 77 -16.83 1.51 -3.69
N PHE A 78 -16.81 2.10 -4.87
CA PHE A 78 -15.64 2.81 -5.39
C PHE A 78 -15.27 3.97 -4.44
N GLY A 79 -13.99 4.05 -4.06
CA GLY A 79 -13.48 5.06 -3.14
C GLY A 79 -13.32 4.60 -1.69
N PHE A 80 -13.80 3.41 -1.33
CA PHE A 80 -13.71 2.91 0.04
C PHE A 80 -12.26 2.75 0.50
N TYR A 81 -11.43 2.02 -0.25
CA TYR A 81 -10.00 1.91 0.05
C TYR A 81 -9.22 3.15 -0.35
N SER A 82 -9.63 3.83 -1.43
CA SER A 82 -8.92 5.01 -1.94
C SER A 82 -8.82 6.14 -0.91
N ILE A 83 -9.94 6.50 -0.27
CA ILE A 83 -9.94 7.58 0.74
C ILE A 83 -9.16 7.17 1.99
N GLN A 84 -9.31 5.92 2.45
CA GLN A 84 -8.60 5.42 3.63
C GLN A 84 -7.08 5.43 3.40
N LEU A 85 -6.61 4.88 2.27
CA LEU A 85 -5.19 4.84 1.96
C LEU A 85 -4.62 6.22 1.69
N LEU A 86 -5.39 7.16 1.13
CA LEU A 86 -4.96 8.56 1.02
C LEU A 86 -4.62 9.12 2.41
N VAL A 87 -5.57 9.08 3.34
CA VAL A 87 -5.39 9.65 4.69
C VAL A 87 -4.27 8.95 5.44
N ILE A 88 -4.21 7.62 5.37
CA ILE A 88 -3.18 6.83 6.04
C ILE A 88 -1.79 7.11 5.46
N CYS A 89 -1.63 7.17 4.14
CA CYS A 89 -0.32 7.43 3.54
C CYS A 89 0.17 8.86 3.80
N VAL A 90 -0.73 9.85 3.83
CA VAL A 90 -0.40 11.21 4.28
C VAL A 90 0.08 11.20 5.73
N ALA A 91 -0.66 10.54 6.62
CA ALA A 91 -0.30 10.42 8.02
C ALA A 91 1.04 9.70 8.22
N ILE A 92 1.30 8.63 7.46
CA ILE A 92 2.57 7.90 7.46
C ILE A 92 3.73 8.78 6.99
N GLY A 93 3.55 9.52 5.90
CA GLY A 93 4.57 10.47 5.43
C GLY A 93 4.92 11.49 6.50
N LEU A 94 3.91 12.11 7.12
CA LEU A 94 4.08 13.07 8.22
C LEU A 94 4.77 12.42 9.44
N LEU A 95 4.34 11.21 9.83
CA LEU A 95 4.93 10.49 10.96
C LEU A 95 6.41 10.20 10.73
N VAL A 96 6.81 9.81 9.52
CA VAL A 96 8.22 9.54 9.22
C VAL A 96 9.04 10.83 9.11
N ILE A 97 8.45 11.92 8.65
CA ILE A 97 9.12 13.23 8.59
C ILE A 97 9.38 13.77 10.01
N TYR A 98 8.40 13.68 10.91
CA TYR A 98 8.44 14.40 12.19
C TYR A 98 8.74 13.52 13.42
N LEU A 99 8.36 12.24 13.41
CA LEU A 99 8.31 11.43 14.64
C LEU A 99 9.09 10.12 14.58
N MET A 100 9.14 9.46 13.42
CA MET A 100 9.65 8.10 13.26
C MET A 100 10.89 8.05 12.37
N LYS A 101 11.87 7.23 12.76
CA LYS A 101 13.01 6.93 11.88
C LYS A 101 12.54 6.03 10.73
N ASN A 102 12.99 6.34 9.52
CA ASN A 102 12.82 5.49 8.36
C ASN A 102 13.74 4.25 8.47
N ASN A 103 13.21 3.19 9.10
CA ASN A 103 13.86 1.90 9.24
C ASN A 103 12.86 0.77 8.94
N LEU A 104 13.38 -0.46 8.81
CA LEU A 104 12.56 -1.63 8.46
C LEU A 104 11.48 -1.93 9.52
N LEU A 105 11.76 -1.68 10.80
CA LEU A 105 10.82 -1.92 11.88
C LEU A 105 9.62 -0.97 11.80
N SER A 106 9.87 0.33 11.60
CA SER A 106 8.85 1.33 11.34
C SER A 106 8.00 0.96 10.13
N ALA A 107 8.62 0.48 9.05
CA ALA A 107 7.90 0.05 7.85
C ALA A 107 6.97 -1.13 8.14
N ALA A 108 7.45 -2.15 8.86
CA ALA A 108 6.64 -3.31 9.24
C ALA A 108 5.47 -2.91 10.16
N ILE A 109 5.70 -2.04 11.14
CA ILE A 109 4.65 -1.55 12.05
C ILE A 109 3.59 -0.75 11.29
N LEU A 110 4.01 0.17 10.41
CA LEU A 110 3.08 1.01 9.65
C LEU A 110 2.30 0.21 8.61
N CYS A 111 2.95 -0.73 7.91
CA CYS A 111 2.26 -1.63 6.98
C CYS A 111 1.28 -2.55 7.71
N GLY A 112 1.70 -3.15 8.83
CA GLY A 112 0.84 -4.01 9.63
C GLY A 112 -0.36 -3.26 10.21
N GLY A 113 -0.13 -2.06 10.76
CA GLY A 113 -1.19 -1.19 11.26
C GLY A 113 -2.17 -0.79 10.16
N THR A 114 -1.67 -0.43 8.97
CA THR A 114 -2.50 -0.10 7.80
C THR A 114 -3.33 -1.30 7.36
N ALA A 115 -2.72 -2.48 7.21
CA ALA A 115 -3.42 -3.68 6.76
C ALA A 115 -4.49 -4.12 7.77
N LEU A 116 -4.22 -4.03 9.07
CA LEU A 116 -5.20 -4.30 10.13
C LEU A 116 -6.34 -3.28 10.11
N PHE A 117 -6.04 -1.99 10.01
CA PHE A 117 -7.06 -0.95 9.97
C PHE A 117 -7.99 -1.10 8.77
N LEU A 118 -7.42 -1.33 7.58
CA LEU A 118 -8.21 -1.58 6.37
C LEU A 118 -9.04 -2.87 6.51
N GLY A 119 -8.48 -3.94 7.07
CA GLY A 119 -9.19 -5.20 7.29
C GLY A 119 -10.36 -5.07 8.27
N ILE A 120 -10.19 -4.32 9.37
CA ILE A 120 -11.26 -4.05 10.35
C ILE A 120 -12.36 -3.21 9.70
N THR A 121 -11.99 -2.15 8.98
CA THR A 121 -12.95 -1.27 8.31
C THR A 121 -13.73 -2.03 7.25
N GLN A 122 -13.04 -2.85 6.44
CA GLN A 122 -13.67 -3.76 5.46
C GLN A 122 -14.67 -4.70 6.13
N PHE A 123 -14.27 -5.36 7.23
CA PHE A 123 -15.12 -6.27 7.97
C PHE A 123 -16.38 -5.58 8.49
N PHE A 124 -16.22 -4.41 9.11
CA PHE A 124 -17.32 -3.67 9.72
C PHE A 124 -18.36 -3.21 8.68
N PHE A 125 -17.90 -2.57 7.60
CA PHE A 125 -18.80 -1.98 6.60
C PHE A 125 -19.41 -2.99 5.63
N LEU A 126 -18.63 -3.98 5.17
CA LEU A 126 -19.11 -4.91 4.14
C LEU A 126 -19.82 -6.13 4.72
N TYR A 127 -19.50 -6.52 5.95
CA TYR A 127 -20.05 -7.76 6.51
C TYR A 127 -20.86 -7.55 7.80
N ALA A 128 -20.33 -6.83 8.78
CA ALA A 128 -21.02 -6.66 10.07
C ALA A 128 -22.33 -5.85 9.91
N LEU A 129 -22.32 -4.81 9.09
CA LEU A 129 -23.49 -3.95 8.85
C LEU A 129 -24.63 -4.68 8.11
N TRP A 130 -24.30 -5.71 7.31
CA TRP A 130 -25.27 -6.49 6.54
C TRP A 130 -25.81 -7.71 7.32
N GLY A 131 -25.33 -7.95 8.54
CA GLY A 131 -25.88 -8.98 9.43
C GLY A 131 -25.69 -10.42 8.95
N TYR A 132 -24.65 -10.70 8.18
CA TYR A 132 -24.34 -12.07 7.76
C TYR A 132 -24.09 -12.97 8.98
N GLU A 133 -24.41 -14.26 8.89
CA GLU A 133 -24.07 -15.23 9.94
C GLU A 133 -22.60 -15.70 9.81
N ASP A 134 -21.99 -16.13 10.92
CA ASP A 134 -20.60 -16.65 10.99
C ASP A 134 -19.47 -15.70 10.53
N VAL A 135 -19.74 -14.40 10.46
CA VAL A 135 -18.77 -13.40 9.98
C VAL A 135 -17.47 -13.37 10.79
N PHE A 136 -17.56 -13.62 12.10
CA PHE A 136 -16.39 -13.61 12.98
C PHE A 136 -15.38 -14.69 12.60
N ARG A 137 -15.86 -15.86 12.12
CA ARG A 137 -15.01 -16.93 11.62
C ARG A 137 -14.30 -16.53 10.33
N LEU A 138 -14.99 -15.82 9.42
CA LEU A 138 -14.40 -15.27 8.20
C LEU A 138 -13.29 -14.26 8.52
N TYR A 139 -13.51 -13.39 9.51
CA TYR A 139 -12.52 -12.41 9.96
C TYR A 139 -11.23 -13.07 10.46
N LEU A 140 -11.36 -14.04 11.37
CA LEU A 140 -10.22 -14.75 11.96
C LEU A 140 -9.48 -15.64 10.96
N THR A 141 -10.19 -16.27 10.03
CA THR A 141 -9.59 -17.27 9.12
C THR A 141 -9.09 -16.67 7.80
N LYS A 142 -9.61 -15.51 7.38
CA LYS A 142 -9.23 -14.90 6.08
C LYS A 142 -8.70 -13.47 6.20
N ILE A 143 -9.39 -12.58 6.90
CA ILE A 143 -9.02 -11.15 6.92
C ILE A 143 -7.74 -10.92 7.73
N LEU A 144 -7.68 -11.45 8.96
CA LEU A 144 -6.50 -11.34 9.83
C LEU A 144 -5.24 -11.97 9.20
N PRO A 145 -5.28 -13.22 8.71
CA PRO A 145 -4.12 -13.83 8.07
C PRO A 145 -3.68 -13.08 6.82
N THR A 146 -4.60 -12.47 6.05
CA THR A 146 -4.25 -11.64 4.90
C THR A 146 -3.40 -10.43 5.31
N GLY A 147 -3.78 -9.75 6.40
CA GLY A 147 -3.02 -8.61 6.92
C GLY A 147 -1.63 -9.01 7.43
N VAL A 148 -1.54 -10.12 8.17
CA VAL A 148 -0.25 -10.66 8.63
C VAL A 148 0.63 -11.06 7.44
N TYR A 149 0.07 -11.78 6.48
CA TYR A 149 0.81 -12.22 5.30
C TYR A 149 1.31 -11.03 4.46
N THR A 150 0.48 -10.00 4.30
CA THR A 150 0.86 -8.73 3.66
C THR A 150 2.04 -8.06 4.39
N THR A 151 2.04 -8.09 5.72
CA THR A 151 3.11 -7.52 6.54
C THR A 151 4.44 -8.25 6.34
N VAL A 152 4.42 -9.57 6.16
CA VAL A 152 5.62 -10.38 5.90
C VAL A 152 6.32 -9.99 4.60
N PHE A 153 5.59 -9.51 3.59
CA PHE A 153 6.18 -9.01 2.34
C PHE A 153 6.71 -7.57 2.42
N THR A 154 6.40 -6.83 3.49
CA THR A 154 6.85 -5.44 3.68
C THR A 154 8.35 -5.23 3.50
N PRO A 155 9.25 -6.10 4.02
CA PRO A 155 10.69 -5.92 3.82
C PRO A 155 11.08 -5.90 2.34
N LEU A 156 10.47 -6.74 1.50
CA LEU A 156 10.78 -6.76 0.07
C LEU A 156 10.47 -5.39 -0.57
N PHE A 157 9.32 -4.82 -0.24
CA PHE A 157 8.88 -3.52 -0.76
C PHE A 157 9.68 -2.36 -0.18
N TYR A 158 10.07 -2.43 1.09
CA TYR A 158 10.89 -1.41 1.75
C TYR A 158 12.25 -1.23 1.05
N TRP A 159 12.94 -2.34 0.79
CA TRP A 159 14.23 -2.29 0.11
C TRP A 159 14.09 -1.89 -1.36
N GLY A 160 13.00 -2.33 -2.02
CA GLY A 160 12.69 -1.97 -3.39
C GLY A 160 12.39 -0.48 -3.58
N SER A 161 11.50 0.09 -2.77
CA SER A 161 11.12 1.50 -2.85
C SER A 161 12.30 2.41 -2.53
N ARG A 162 13.11 2.05 -1.53
CA ARG A 162 14.31 2.81 -1.15
C ARG A 162 15.36 2.81 -2.26
N LYS A 163 15.68 1.65 -2.84
CA LYS A 163 16.63 1.58 -3.98
C LYS A 163 16.15 2.40 -5.18
N LEU A 164 14.85 2.35 -5.46
CA LEU A 164 14.26 3.09 -6.57
C LEU A 164 14.36 4.60 -6.33
N TYR A 165 14.06 5.05 -5.11
CA TYR A 165 14.19 6.44 -4.71
C TYR A 165 15.64 6.93 -4.83
N ASP A 166 16.60 6.20 -4.22
CA ASP A 166 18.02 6.57 -4.23
C ASP A 166 18.56 6.69 -5.65
N PHE A 167 18.14 5.80 -6.57
CA PHE A 167 18.53 5.83 -7.98
C PHE A 167 18.03 7.06 -8.75
N TYR A 168 16.79 7.49 -8.49
CA TYR A 168 16.27 8.70 -9.12
C TYR A 168 16.82 9.97 -8.47
N GLN A 169 17.04 9.95 -7.16
CA GLN A 169 17.63 11.06 -6.43
C GLN A 169 19.06 11.33 -6.91
N SER A 170 19.89 10.30 -7.09
CA SER A 170 21.25 10.47 -7.63
C SER A 170 21.27 11.07 -9.04
N LYS A 171 20.22 10.85 -9.85
CA LYS A 171 20.08 11.45 -11.19
C LYS A 171 19.54 12.87 -11.19
N LEU A 172 18.91 13.31 -10.10
CA LEU A 172 18.40 14.68 -9.93
C LEU A 172 19.47 15.65 -9.39
N GLU A 173 20.46 15.09 -8.70
CA GLU A 173 21.62 15.80 -8.13
C GLU A 173 22.75 16.05 -9.16
N LEU A 174 22.80 15.24 -10.22
CA LEU A 174 23.63 15.46 -11.43
C LEU A 174 23.05 16.54 -12.35
#